data_AF-A0A816EZ84-F1
#
_entry.id   AF-A0A816EZ84-F1
#
_cell.length_a   1.000
_cell.length_b   1.000
_cell.length_c   1.000
_cell.angle_alpha   90.00
_cell.angle_beta   90.00
_cell.angle_gamma   90.00
#
_symmetry.space_group_name_H-M   'P 1'
#
loop_
_entity.id
_entity.type
_entity.pdbx_description
1 polymer ?
#
loop_
_entity_poly.entity_id
_entity_poly.type
_entity_poly.pdbx_seq_one_letter_code
_entity_poly.pdbx_strand_id
1 'polypeptide(L)'
;MVAVTRSQDSSMAMNKTIGKKSKVWDYFKQVNVNGILKAECLHDDCKIQLLMPNMSTTSLRRHLHHVHQLDEFKICKKDLHKNRKKKLPPQVKKQLDKLLIEAVVRDARSFTDFDKPGLKRFLQFALPGKKML
;
A
#
# COMPACT_ATOMS: atom_id res chain seq x y z
N MET A 1 -33.55 -35.52 -45.69
CA MET A 1 -32.30 -35.51 -44.89
C MET A 1 -31.44 -34.36 -45.40
N VAL A 2 -31.56 -33.21 -44.75
CA VAL A 2 -30.51 -32.46 -44.01
C VAL A 2 -29.39 -31.88 -44.88
N ALA A 3 -29.40 -30.54 -45.00
CA ALA A 3 -28.18 -29.74 -45.01
C ALA A 3 -28.50 -28.38 -44.37
N VAL A 4 -28.25 -28.28 -43.07
CA VAL A 4 -28.34 -27.02 -42.30
C VAL A 4 -26.92 -26.46 -42.18
N THR A 5 -26.78 -25.18 -42.53
CA THR A 5 -25.58 -24.35 -42.36
C THR A 5 -25.39 -23.97 -40.90
N ARG A 6 -24.13 -23.90 -40.40
CA ARG A 6 -23.77 -22.91 -39.37
C ARG A 6 -22.26 -22.72 -39.19
N SER A 7 -21.86 -21.46 -39.28
CA SER A 7 -20.51 -20.92 -39.13
C SER A 7 -20.07 -20.72 -37.67
N GLN A 8 -18.75 -20.50 -37.52
CA GLN A 8 -18.02 -19.77 -36.46
C GLN A 8 -17.81 -20.51 -35.12
N ASP A 9 -16.55 -20.61 -34.66
CA ASP A 9 -16.05 -19.56 -33.76
C ASP A 9 -14.52 -19.54 -33.58
N SER A 10 -14.03 -18.30 -33.58
CA SER A 10 -12.63 -17.88 -33.59
C SER A 10 -12.12 -17.81 -32.15
N SER A 11 -11.14 -18.64 -31.79
CA SER A 11 -10.51 -18.62 -30.46
C SER A 11 -9.33 -17.64 -30.41
N MET A 12 -9.62 -16.36 -30.27
CA MET A 12 -8.60 -15.38 -29.86
C MET A 12 -8.57 -15.27 -28.33
N ALA A 13 -7.69 -16.05 -27.71
CA ALA A 13 -7.37 -15.97 -26.29
C ALA A 13 -6.68 -14.63 -25.98
N MET A 14 -7.43 -13.69 -25.42
CA MET A 14 -6.86 -12.46 -24.85
C MET A 14 -6.16 -12.78 -23.53
N ASN A 15 -4.82 -12.82 -23.55
CA ASN A 15 -3.98 -12.81 -22.35
C ASN A 15 -4.08 -11.44 -21.65
N LYS A 16 -5.15 -11.26 -20.87
CA LYS A 16 -5.29 -10.15 -19.94
C LYS A 16 -4.33 -10.41 -18.78
N THR A 17 -3.37 -9.54 -18.53
CA THR A 17 -2.52 -9.58 -17.33
C THR A 17 -3.40 -9.47 -16.09
N ILE A 18 -3.81 -10.61 -15.53
CA ILE A 18 -4.61 -10.69 -14.31
C ILE A 18 -3.71 -10.14 -13.20
N GLY A 19 -3.98 -8.91 -12.76
CA GLY A 19 -3.37 -8.35 -11.56
C GLY A 19 -3.51 -9.37 -10.44
N LYS A 20 -2.39 -9.76 -9.83
CA LYS A 20 -2.35 -10.83 -8.80
C LYS A 20 -3.42 -10.55 -7.76
N LYS A 21 -4.50 -11.35 -7.78
CA LYS A 21 -5.54 -11.26 -6.77
C LYS A 21 -4.91 -11.60 -5.42
N SER A 22 -5.33 -10.89 -4.37
CA SER A 22 -4.86 -11.15 -3.01
C SER A 22 -5.23 -12.57 -2.58
N LYS A 23 -4.31 -13.34 -2.00
CA LYS A 23 -4.54 -14.69 -1.44
C LYS A 23 -5.73 -14.79 -0.49
N VAL A 24 -6.10 -13.66 0.13
CA VAL A 24 -7.28 -13.53 0.99
C VAL A 24 -8.56 -14.01 0.28
N TRP A 25 -8.66 -13.82 -1.03
CA TRP A 25 -9.86 -14.18 -1.80
C TRP A 25 -10.03 -15.69 -2.00
N ASP A 26 -9.02 -16.51 -1.67
CA ASP A 26 -9.17 -17.96 -1.69
C ASP A 26 -10.13 -18.45 -0.58
N TYR A 27 -10.38 -17.61 0.43
CA TYR A 27 -11.24 -17.91 1.58
C TYR A 27 -12.58 -17.14 1.61
N PHE A 28 -12.83 -16.30 0.61
CA PHE A 28 -14.05 -15.48 0.56
C PHE A 28 -14.66 -15.47 -0.84
N LYS A 29 -16.00 -15.45 -0.88
CA LYS A 29 -16.77 -15.21 -2.09
C LYS A 29 -17.32 -13.79 -2.10
N GLN A 30 -17.25 -13.13 -3.25
CA GLN A 30 -17.84 -11.81 -3.43
C GLN A 30 -19.35 -11.94 -3.68
N VAL A 31 -20.15 -11.21 -2.91
CA VAL A 31 -21.61 -11.19 -3.01
C VAL A 31 -22.05 -9.74 -3.15
N ASN A 32 -22.87 -9.45 -4.16
CA ASN A 32 -23.51 -8.15 -4.32
C ASN A 32 -24.95 -8.24 -3.83
N VAL A 33 -25.25 -7.60 -2.71
CA VAL A 33 -26.61 -7.53 -2.15
C VAL A 33 -27.06 -6.08 -2.23
N ASN A 34 -28.09 -5.81 -3.04
CA ASN A 34 -28.70 -4.48 -3.18
C ASN A 34 -27.71 -3.36 -3.57
N GLY A 35 -26.75 -3.65 -4.47
CA GLY A 35 -25.74 -2.70 -4.91
C GLY A 35 -24.57 -2.51 -3.93
N ILE A 36 -24.60 -3.21 -2.79
CA ILE A 36 -23.54 -3.19 -1.79
C ILE A 36 -22.65 -4.42 -1.98
N LEU A 37 -21.36 -4.16 -2.25
CA LEU A 37 -20.32 -5.17 -2.32
C LEU A 37 -20.02 -5.72 -0.93
N LYS A 38 -20.31 -7.01 -0.74
CA LYS A 38 -19.99 -7.78 0.46
C LYS A 38 -19.06 -8.95 0.12
N ALA A 39 -18.36 -9.44 1.12
CA ALA A 39 -17.57 -10.66 1.04
C ALA A 39 -18.09 -11.66 2.07
N GLU A 40 -18.46 -12.85 1.62
CA GLU A 40 -18.92 -13.95 2.46
C GLU A 40 -17.76 -14.92 2.70
N CYS A 41 -17.54 -15.31 3.96
CA CYS A 41 -16.51 -16.28 4.30
C CYS A 41 -16.93 -17.68 3.86
N LEU A 42 -15.97 -18.45 3.33
CA LEU A 42 -16.18 -19.81 2.81
C LEU A 42 -15.93 -20.92 3.84
N HIS A 43 -15.60 -20.59 5.10
CA HIS A 43 -15.40 -21.59 6.14
C HIS A 43 -16.74 -22.10 6.68
N ASP A 44 -16.85 -23.41 6.90
CA ASP A 44 -18.10 -24.06 7.30
C ASP A 44 -18.66 -23.58 8.65
N ASP A 45 -17.76 -23.20 9.56
CA ASP A 45 -18.05 -22.64 10.87
C ASP A 45 -18.25 -21.12 10.86
N CYS A 46 -18.04 -20.45 9.71
CA CYS A 46 -18.17 -19.01 9.59
C CYS A 46 -18.85 -18.54 8.31
N LYS A 47 -20.13 -18.16 8.44
CA LYS A 47 -20.95 -17.61 7.34
C LYS A 47 -21.17 -16.10 7.48
N ILE A 48 -20.15 -15.39 7.98
CA ILE A 48 -20.26 -13.94 8.14
C ILE A 48 -20.13 -13.23 6.79
N GLN A 49 -20.89 -12.15 6.64
CA GLN A 49 -20.78 -11.25 5.49
C GLN A 49 -20.13 -9.94 5.92
N LEU A 50 -18.98 -9.62 5.33
CA LEU A 50 -18.24 -8.40 5.62
C LEU A 50 -18.51 -7.35 4.54
N LEU A 51 -18.84 -6.13 4.98
CA LEU A 51 -18.98 -4.98 4.10
C LEU A 51 -17.62 -4.57 3.54
N MET A 52 -17.59 -4.30 2.23
CA MET A 52 -16.36 -3.99 1.51
C MET A 52 -16.43 -2.66 0.77
N PRO A 53 -16.28 -1.53 1.47
CA PRO A 53 -16.08 -0.25 0.80
C PRO A 53 -14.76 -0.33 0.01
N ASN A 54 -14.83 -0.11 -1.31
CA ASN A 54 -13.69 -0.04 -2.22
C ASN A 54 -12.83 -1.32 -2.33
N MET A 55 -13.43 -2.51 -2.16
CA MET A 55 -12.73 -3.80 -2.28
C MET A 55 -11.50 -3.97 -1.34
N SER A 56 -11.46 -3.23 -0.23
CA SER A 56 -10.34 -3.26 0.74
C SER A 56 -10.24 -4.59 1.49
N THR A 57 -9.16 -5.36 1.30
CA THR A 57 -8.97 -6.68 1.93
C THR A 57 -8.56 -6.66 3.41
N THR A 58 -8.57 -5.49 4.05
CA THR A 58 -8.12 -5.31 5.45
C THR A 58 -9.06 -5.99 6.45
N SER A 59 -10.36 -5.79 6.31
CA SER A 59 -11.39 -6.44 7.14
C SER A 59 -11.38 -7.96 6.97
N LEU A 60 -11.19 -8.45 5.74
CA LEU A 60 -11.13 -9.88 5.42
C LEU A 60 -9.90 -10.54 6.07
N ARG A 61 -8.71 -9.92 5.96
CA ARG A 61 -7.51 -10.42 6.66
C ARG A 61 -7.69 -10.47 8.16
N ARG A 62 -8.25 -9.40 8.73
CA ARG A 62 -8.50 -9.33 10.17
C ARG A 62 -9.45 -10.45 10.61
N HIS A 63 -10.48 -10.72 9.82
CA HIS A 63 -11.41 -11.82 10.07
C HIS A 63 -10.72 -13.18 10.07
N LEU A 64 -9.95 -13.50 9.03
CA LEU A 64 -9.21 -14.77 8.92
C LEU A 64 -8.24 -14.99 10.09
N HIS A 65 -7.58 -13.93 10.55
CA HIS A 65 -6.65 -14.02 11.67
C HIS A 65 -7.35 -14.21 13.03
N HIS A 66 -8.46 -13.49 13.28
CA HIS A 66 -9.10 -13.55 14.60
C HIS A 66 -10.09 -14.71 14.76
N VAL A 67 -10.77 -15.10 13.68
CA VAL A 67 -11.80 -16.16 13.73
C VAL A 67 -11.18 -17.51 13.39
N HIS A 68 -10.37 -17.58 12.33
CA HIS A 68 -9.77 -18.83 11.86
C HIS A 68 -8.31 -19.01 12.28
N GLN A 69 -7.75 -18.10 13.07
CA GLN A 69 -6.36 -18.16 13.57
C GLN A 69 -5.31 -18.39 12.47
N LEU A 70 -5.59 -17.94 11.24
CA LEU A 70 -4.66 -18.05 10.11
C LEU A 70 -3.54 -17.02 10.27
N ASP A 71 -2.43 -17.46 10.86
CA ASP A 71 -1.22 -16.65 11.09
C ASP A 71 -0.61 -16.08 9.80
N GLU A 72 -0.87 -16.70 8.64
CA GLU A 72 -0.44 -16.18 7.34
C GLU A 72 -1.00 -14.79 7.03
N PHE A 73 -2.15 -14.43 7.60
CA PHE A 73 -2.80 -13.14 7.41
C PHE A 73 -2.57 -12.17 8.57
N LYS A 74 -1.68 -12.52 9.50
CA LYS A 74 -1.31 -11.68 10.64
C LYS A 74 -0.77 -10.33 10.16
N ILE A 75 -1.54 -9.28 10.42
CA ILE A 75 -1.13 -7.91 10.12
C ILE A 75 -0.01 -7.54 11.11
N CYS A 76 1.23 -7.74 10.71
CA CYS A 76 2.37 -7.25 11.49
C CYS A 76 2.37 -5.72 11.45
N LYS A 77 2.30 -5.06 12.61
CA LYS A 77 2.38 -3.60 12.76
C LYS A 77 3.62 -2.97 12.07
N LYS A 78 4.62 -3.78 11.70
CA LYS A 78 5.83 -3.38 10.98
C LYS A 78 5.53 -2.78 9.59
N ASP A 79 4.46 -3.18 8.90
CA ASP A 79 4.14 -2.63 7.58
C ASP A 79 3.49 -1.22 7.65
N LEU A 80 2.87 -0.87 8.77
CA LEU A 80 2.37 0.49 9.03
C LEU A 80 3.50 1.48 9.39
N HIS A 81 4.67 0.98 9.81
CA HIS A 81 5.78 1.82 10.27
C HIS A 81 6.70 2.31 9.15
N LYS A 82 6.54 1.83 7.90
CA LYS A 82 7.40 2.20 6.77
C LYS A 82 7.22 3.66 6.31
N ASN A 83 6.20 4.38 6.77
CA ASN A 83 5.89 5.74 6.31
C ASN A 83 5.78 6.82 7.40
N ARG A 84 6.07 6.50 8.67
CA ARG A 84 6.18 7.56 9.69
C ARG A 84 7.55 8.23 9.53
N LYS A 85 7.58 9.45 8.96
CA LYS A 85 8.74 10.34 9.06
C LYS A 85 9.17 10.35 10.53
N LYS A 86 10.35 9.80 10.84
CA LYS A 86 10.87 9.77 12.21
C LYS A 86 10.90 11.22 12.71
N LYS A 87 10.14 11.51 13.78
CA LYS A 87 10.18 12.83 14.39
C LYS A 87 11.59 13.03 14.94
N LEU A 88 12.28 14.07 14.50
CA LEU A 88 13.58 14.44 15.04
C LEU A 88 13.41 14.83 16.52
N PRO A 89 14.35 14.45 17.41
CA PRO A 89 14.34 14.90 18.78
C PRO A 89 14.36 16.44 18.86
N PRO A 90 13.66 17.06 19.83
CA PRO A 90 13.58 18.52 19.94
C PRO A 90 14.95 19.21 20.04
N GLN A 91 15.91 18.57 20.72
CA GLN A 91 17.27 19.08 20.89
C GLN A 91 18.01 19.19 19.55
N VAL A 92 17.93 18.14 18.72
CA VAL A 92 18.57 18.12 17.39
C VAL A 92 17.93 19.17 16.48
N LYS A 93 16.61 19.34 16.55
CA LYS A 93 15.92 20.38 15.78
C LYS A 93 16.44 21.77 16.14
N LYS A 94 16.55 22.07 17.45
CA LYS A 94 17.07 23.36 17.92
C LYS A 94 18.51 23.61 17.47
N GLN A 95 19.35 22.58 17.47
CA GLN A 95 20.72 22.67 16.95
C GLN A 95 20.73 22.96 15.44
N LEU A 96 19.87 22.28 14.68
CA LEU A 96 19.76 22.48 13.23
C LEU A 96 19.28 23.89 12.88
N ASP A 97 18.28 24.40 13.60
CA ASP A 97 17.75 25.76 13.44
C ASP A 97 18.84 26.81 13.73
N LYS A 98 19.66 26.59 14.77
CA LYS A 98 20.79 27.47 15.09
C LYS A 98 21.83 27.51 13.96
N LEU A 99 22.24 26.33 13.46
CA LEU A 99 23.20 26.24 12.35
C LEU A 99 22.67 26.88 11.07
N LEU A 100 21.37 26.76 10.80
CA LEU A 100 20.73 27.36 9.64
C LEU A 100 20.77 28.90 9.72
N ILE A 101 20.46 29.46 10.89
CA ILE A 101 20.55 30.92 11.11
C ILE A 101 22.00 31.39 10.97
N GLU A 102 22.96 30.67 11.55
CA GLU A 102 24.38 31.01 11.41
C GLU A 102 24.85 31.01 9.95
N ALA A 103 24.42 30.04 9.14
CA ALA A 103 24.72 29.98 7.71
C ALA A 103 24.08 31.13 6.93
N VAL A 104 22.84 31.49 7.24
CA VAL A 104 22.15 32.64 6.62
C VAL A 104 22.89 33.95 6.92
N VAL A 105 23.28 34.16 8.17
CA VAL A 105 23.93 35.40 8.61
C VAL A 105 25.38 35.50 8.12
N ARG A 106 26.17 34.43 8.26
CA ARG A 106 27.60 34.44 7.91
C ARG A 106 27.84 34.42 6.41
N ASP A 107 27.07 33.62 5.68
CA ASP A 107 27.28 33.40 4.25
C ASP A 107 26.29 34.21 3.38
N ALA A 108 25.54 35.13 3.99
CA ALA A 108 24.51 35.95 3.35
C ALA A 108 23.52 35.13 2.48
N ARG A 109 23.16 33.94 2.94
CA ARG A 109 22.28 33.00 2.21
C ARG A 109 20.81 33.31 2.42
N SER A 110 19.98 32.95 1.44
CA SER A 110 18.53 33.05 1.60
C SER A 110 17.98 31.84 2.33
N PHE A 111 16.95 32.03 3.15
CA PHE A 111 16.17 30.92 3.73
C PHE A 111 15.61 29.98 2.65
N THR A 112 15.33 30.49 1.45
CA THR A 112 14.82 29.69 0.32
C THR A 112 15.87 28.78 -0.32
N ASP A 113 17.16 28.98 -0.04
CA ASP A 113 18.22 28.12 -0.59
C ASP A 113 18.09 26.67 -0.09
N PHE A 114 17.58 26.48 1.13
CA PHE A 114 17.38 25.18 1.78
C PHE A 114 16.20 24.37 1.22
N ASP A 115 15.27 25.03 0.52
CA ASP A 115 14.13 24.38 -0.16
C ASP A 115 14.46 23.95 -1.59
N LYS A 116 15.61 24.36 -2.14
CA LYS A 116 16.00 24.04 -3.50
C LYS A 116 16.13 22.52 -3.69
N PRO A 117 15.56 21.96 -4.76
CA PRO A 117 15.56 20.50 -4.98
C PRO A 117 16.96 19.92 -5.11
N GLY A 118 17.91 20.69 -5.66
CA GLY A 118 19.32 20.29 -5.78
C GLY A 118 20.00 20.11 -4.42
N LEU A 119 19.87 21.10 -3.54
CA LEU A 119 20.45 21.04 -2.20
C LEU A 119 19.78 19.96 -1.36
N LYS A 120 18.46 19.79 -1.47
CA LYS A 120 17.73 18.72 -0.80
C LYS A 120 18.21 17.32 -1.21
N ARG A 121 18.49 17.11 -2.51
CA ARG A 121 19.09 15.86 -3.00
C ARG A 121 20.50 15.68 -2.45
N PHE A 122 21.32 16.73 -2.51
CA PHE A 122 22.68 16.70 -1.97
C PHE A 122 22.70 16.31 -0.48
N LEU A 123 21.90 16.97 0.35
CA LEU A 123 21.76 16.64 1.78
C LEU A 123 21.27 15.21 2.00
N GLN A 124 20.44 14.68 1.11
CA GLN A 124 19.98 13.29 1.18
C GLN A 124 21.12 12.27 1.01
N PHE A 125 22.18 12.63 0.29
CA PHE A 125 23.38 11.80 0.08
C PHE A 125 24.49 12.10 1.09
N ALA A 126 24.57 13.33 1.60
CA ALA A 126 25.53 13.74 2.62
C ALA A 126 25.24 13.15 4.01
N LEU A 127 24.03 12.61 4.24
CA LEU A 127 23.70 11.93 5.48
C LEU A 127 24.56 10.66 5.65
N PRO A 128 25.37 10.56 6.72
CA PRO A 128 26.27 9.43 6.93
C PRO A 128 25.47 8.13 7.01
N GLY A 129 25.88 7.13 6.23
CA GLY A 129 25.24 5.81 6.16
C GLY A 129 24.39 5.57 4.91
N LYS A 130 24.25 6.55 4.01
CA LYS A 130 23.68 6.30 2.68
C LYS A 130 24.82 5.99 1.70
N LYS A 131 24.95 4.72 1.29
CA LYS A 131 25.95 4.30 0.31
C LYS A 131 25.73 5.08 -0.99
N MET A 132 26.77 5.74 -1.49
CA MET A 132 26.82 6.13 -2.90
C MET A 132 26.91 4.84 -3.70
N LEU A 133 25.99 4.67 -4.65
CA LEU A 133 26.04 3.58 -5.63
C LEU A 133 27.30 3.72 -6.47
#